data_AF-A0A1F8BXA4-F1
#
_entry.id   AF-A0A1F8BXA4-F1
#
_cell.length_a   1.000
_cell.length_b   1.000
_cell.length_c   1.000
_cell.angle_alpha   90.00
_cell.angle_beta   90.00
_cell.angle_gamma   90.00
#
_symmetry.space_group_name_H-M   'P 1'
#
loop_
_entity.id
_entity.type
_entity.pdbx_description
1 polymer ?
#
loop_
_entity_poly.entity_id
_entity_poly.type
_entity_poly.pdbx_seq_one_letter_code
_entity_poly.pdbx_strand_id
1 'polypeptide(L)'
;MSKITVLYGDHVTVSRQRMLEIVSAARKKGWEILREITTTDSLFATERLFVIEDASQLTEKDFDQDINVLIWQKNQIPASLKKILPKDTKYEEFKLPVVIWKFLDTFSLRLFHEVCQKEAVEFVFALMARQVRDLYWVSSDPKTFAGPAWRKSRLVSQAAKYGELKLKNVIQKLAQIDVAAKTGEADLTTSLDLLIVKELE
;
A
#
# COMPACT_ATOMS: atom_id res chain seq x y z
N MET A 1 11.80 21.37 -19.86
CA MET A 1 12.45 20.24 -19.17
C MET A 1 11.35 19.45 -18.50
N SER A 2 11.13 18.22 -18.95
CA SER A 2 10.03 17.37 -18.50
C SER A 2 10.18 17.11 -17.01
N LYS A 3 9.14 17.35 -16.21
CA LYS A 3 9.16 17.06 -14.77
C LYS A 3 8.34 15.82 -14.52
N ILE A 4 9.04 14.69 -14.36
CA ILE A 4 8.43 13.41 -14.05
C ILE A 4 8.66 13.11 -12.58
N THR A 5 7.58 12.87 -11.84
CA THR A 5 7.62 12.44 -10.44
C THR A 5 6.92 11.09 -10.30
N VAL A 6 7.59 10.14 -9.66
CA VAL A 6 7.05 8.81 -9.39
C VAL A 6 6.93 8.60 -7.89
N LEU A 7 5.70 8.33 -7.44
CA LEU A 7 5.37 8.01 -6.07
C LEU A 7 5.09 6.51 -5.98
N TYR A 8 5.78 5.82 -5.07
CA TYR A 8 5.65 4.36 -4.94
C TYR A 8 5.97 3.88 -3.53
N GLY A 9 5.68 2.62 -3.23
CA GLY A 9 6.06 2.00 -1.96
C GLY A 9 4.92 1.24 -1.29
N ASP A 10 5.25 0.68 -0.12
CA ASP A 10 4.37 -0.21 0.64
C ASP A 10 3.35 0.57 1.49
N HIS A 11 3.64 1.83 1.83
CA HIS A 11 2.73 2.71 2.58
C HIS A 11 1.77 3.44 1.63
N VAL A 12 0.77 2.69 1.15
CA VAL A 12 -0.18 3.13 0.11
C VAL A 12 -0.98 4.36 0.54
N THR A 13 -1.33 4.47 1.83
CA THR A 13 -2.13 5.60 2.34
C THR A 13 -1.35 6.90 2.23
N VAL A 14 -0.10 6.91 2.70
CA VAL A 14 0.76 8.11 2.65
C VAL A 14 1.15 8.46 1.22
N SER A 15 1.49 7.47 0.39
CA SER A 15 1.85 7.73 -1.01
C SER A 15 0.66 8.31 -1.80
N ARG A 16 -0.56 7.82 -1.54
CA ARG A 16 -1.78 8.34 -2.16
C ARG A 16 -2.11 9.74 -1.65
N GLN A 17 -1.94 10.00 -0.36
CA GLN A 17 -2.13 11.35 0.18
C GLN A 17 -1.17 12.35 -0.47
N ARG A 18 0.10 11.96 -0.65
CA ARG A 18 1.09 12.78 -1.34
C ARG A 18 0.71 13.09 -2.79
N MET A 19 0.18 12.10 -3.52
CA MET A 19 -0.35 12.31 -4.87
C MET A 19 -1.46 13.37 -4.87
N LEU A 20 -2.42 13.26 -3.95
CA LEU A 20 -3.52 14.22 -3.83
C LEU A 20 -3.02 15.63 -3.50
N GLU A 21 -2.00 15.77 -2.66
CA GLU A 21 -1.36 17.07 -2.38
C GLU A 21 -0.79 17.70 -3.64
N ILE A 22 -0.04 16.95 -4.45
CA ILE A 22 0.56 17.44 -5.70
C ILE A 22 -0.54 17.87 -6.68
N VAL A 23 -1.58 17.04 -6.85
CA VAL A 23 -2.73 17.37 -7.70
C VAL A 23 -3.45 18.62 -7.23
N SER A 24 -3.65 18.77 -5.91
CA SER A 24 -4.28 19.97 -5.34
C SER A 24 -3.44 21.23 -5.55
N ALA A 25 -2.11 21.12 -5.45
CA ALA A 25 -1.19 22.23 -5.67
C ALA A 25 -1.18 22.65 -7.15
N ALA A 26 -1.22 21.68 -8.07
CA ALA A 26 -1.32 21.94 -9.51
C ALA A 26 -2.65 22.63 -9.86
N ARG A 27 -3.79 22.16 -9.33
CA ARG A 27 -5.10 22.82 -9.53
C ARG A 27 -5.11 24.26 -9.02
N LYS A 28 -4.49 24.54 -7.87
CA LYS A 28 -4.37 25.91 -7.32
C LYS A 28 -3.55 26.84 -8.23
N LYS A 29 -2.61 26.30 -9.00
CA LYS A 29 -1.84 27.04 -10.01
C LYS A 29 -2.59 27.19 -11.35
N GLY A 30 -3.80 26.65 -11.46
CA GLY A 30 -4.59 26.68 -12.69
C GLY A 30 -4.18 25.63 -13.72
N TRP A 31 -3.41 24.61 -13.33
CA TRP A 31 -3.00 23.54 -14.24
C TRP A 31 -4.17 22.60 -14.57
N GLU A 32 -4.22 22.14 -15.81
CA GLU A 32 -5.17 21.11 -16.25
C GLU A 32 -4.66 19.72 -15.84
N ILE A 33 -5.53 18.90 -15.24
CA ILE A 33 -5.19 17.56 -14.75
C ILE A 33 -5.79 16.51 -15.68
N LEU A 34 -4.94 15.75 -16.35
CA LEU A 34 -5.32 14.70 -17.29
C LEU A 34 -4.91 13.32 -16.76
N ARG A 35 -5.64 12.26 -17.12
CA ARG A 35 -5.37 10.88 -16.66
C ARG A 35 -4.69 9.99 -17.69
N GLU A 36 -4.57 10.47 -18.92
CA GLU A 36 -3.96 9.78 -20.03
C GLU A 36 -3.07 10.77 -20.77
N ILE A 37 -1.92 10.29 -21.26
CA ILE A 37 -1.01 11.11 -22.04
C ILE A 37 -1.63 11.25 -23.43
N THR A 38 -2.08 12.46 -23.77
CA THR A 38 -2.64 12.78 -25.08
C THR A 38 -1.81 13.87 -25.72
N THR A 39 -1.50 13.69 -27.00
CA THR A 39 -0.68 14.61 -27.82
C THR A 39 -1.47 15.77 -28.41
N THR A 40 -2.71 16.02 -27.97
CA THR A 40 -3.52 17.13 -28.49
C THR A 40 -2.93 18.46 -28.05
N ASP A 41 -2.31 19.18 -28.98
CA ASP A 41 -1.84 20.54 -28.76
C ASP A 41 -2.98 21.41 -28.23
N SER A 42 -2.80 21.94 -27.01
CA SER A 42 -3.70 22.94 -26.48
C SER A 42 -3.49 24.24 -27.25
N LEU A 43 -4.55 24.78 -27.84
CA LEU A 43 -4.54 26.14 -28.39
C LEU A 43 -4.43 27.20 -27.28
N PHE A 44 -4.61 26.81 -26.02
CA PHE A 44 -4.49 27.67 -24.84
C PHE A 44 -3.24 27.27 -24.05
N ALA A 45 -2.38 28.25 -23.76
CA ALA A 45 -1.10 28.07 -23.06
C ALA A 45 -1.25 27.77 -21.55
N THR A 46 -2.10 26.79 -21.21
CA THR A 46 -2.28 26.31 -19.85
C THR A 46 -1.38 25.10 -19.62
N GLU A 47 -0.56 25.16 -18.57
CA GLU A 47 0.29 24.02 -18.20
C GLU A 47 -0.56 22.81 -17.78
N ARG A 48 -0.13 21.61 -18.19
CA ARG A 48 -0.83 20.34 -17.93
C ARG A 48 -0.02 19.45 -17.00
N LEU A 49 -0.72 18.69 -16.16
CA LEU A 49 -0.18 17.59 -15.36
C LEU A 49 -0.92 16.29 -15.71
N PHE A 50 -0.18 15.31 -16.21
CA PHE A 50 -0.68 13.96 -16.45
C PHE A 50 -0.52 13.12 -15.18
N VAL A 51 -1.62 12.57 -14.66
CA VAL A 51 -1.64 11.74 -13.46
C VAL A 51 -1.97 10.31 -13.87
N ILE A 52 -0.97 9.42 -13.80
CA ILE A 52 -1.09 8.02 -14.21
C ILE A 52 -1.11 7.14 -12.96
N GLU A 53 -2.23 6.43 -12.77
CA GLU A 53 -2.35 5.38 -11.76
C GLU A 53 -2.05 4.03 -12.41
N ASP A 54 -0.96 3.38 -11.99
CA ASP A 54 -0.36 2.20 -12.65
C ASP A 54 0.27 2.49 -14.02
N ALA A 55 1.59 2.44 -14.07
CA ALA A 55 2.37 2.71 -15.27
C ALA A 55 2.67 1.45 -16.11
N SER A 56 1.93 0.37 -15.89
CA SER A 56 2.09 -0.90 -16.60
C SER A 56 1.90 -0.81 -18.13
N GLN A 57 1.15 0.20 -18.59
CA GLN A 57 0.88 0.43 -20.03
C GLN A 57 1.75 1.51 -20.68
N LEU A 58 2.65 2.15 -19.92
CA LEU A 58 3.48 3.23 -20.45
C LEU A 58 4.69 2.70 -21.25
N THR A 59 5.05 3.44 -22.29
CA THR A 59 6.15 3.15 -23.22
C THR A 59 7.12 4.34 -23.30
N GLU A 60 8.31 4.14 -23.86
CA GLU A 60 9.33 5.21 -23.99
C GLU A 60 8.80 6.42 -24.77
N LYS A 61 7.96 6.18 -25.77
CA LYS A 61 7.38 7.20 -26.64
C LYS A 61 6.48 8.20 -25.89
N ASP A 62 5.94 7.79 -24.75
CA ASP A 62 5.06 8.64 -23.95
C ASP A 62 5.83 9.77 -23.24
N PHE A 63 7.18 9.69 -23.21
CA PHE A 63 8.05 10.65 -22.53
C PHE A 63 8.93 11.46 -23.49
N ASP A 64 8.74 11.34 -24.80
CA ASP A 64 9.52 12.05 -25.84
C ASP A 64 9.23 13.57 -25.88
N GLN A 65 8.25 14.05 -25.12
CA GLN A 65 7.80 15.45 -25.10
C GLN A 65 8.09 16.14 -23.76
N ASP A 66 8.11 17.49 -23.78
CA ASP A 66 8.28 18.31 -22.58
C ASP A 66 6.97 18.35 -21.75
N ILE A 67 6.71 17.27 -21.02
CA ILE A 67 5.46 17.07 -20.25
C ILE A 67 5.72 16.95 -18.75
N ASN A 68 4.74 17.38 -17.94
CA ASN A 68 4.73 17.13 -16.50
C ASN A 68 3.91 15.88 -16.22
N VAL A 69 4.54 14.87 -15.61
CA VAL A 69 3.89 13.57 -15.34
C VAL A 69 4.06 13.21 -13.88
N LEU A 70 2.96 12.83 -13.26
CA LEU A 70 2.89 12.24 -11.93
C LEU A 70 2.45 10.79 -12.07
N ILE A 71 3.34 9.86 -11.75
CA ILE A 71 3.04 8.43 -11.75
C ILE A 71 2.84 7.98 -10.30
N TRP A 72 1.72 7.31 -10.03
CA TRP A 72 1.50 6.65 -8.75
C TRP A 72 1.41 5.13 -8.94
N GLN A 73 2.34 4.40 -8.32
CA GLN A 73 2.41 2.94 -8.37
C GLN A 73 2.13 2.35 -6.98
N LYS A 74 1.24 1.36 -6.93
CA LYS A 74 1.08 0.54 -5.72
C LYS A 74 2.29 -0.40 -5.59
N ASN A 75 2.89 -0.45 -4.40
CA ASN A 75 4.08 -1.26 -4.10
C ASN A 75 5.33 -0.77 -4.84
N GLN A 76 6.27 -1.68 -5.08
CA GLN A 76 7.56 -1.40 -5.72
C GLN A 76 7.42 -1.17 -7.24
N ILE A 77 8.26 -0.28 -7.78
CA ILE A 77 8.33 -0.01 -9.22
C ILE A 77 9.05 -1.18 -9.92
N PRO A 78 8.45 -1.77 -10.97
CA PRO A 78 9.13 -2.76 -11.80
C PRO A 78 10.43 -2.22 -12.41
N ALA A 79 11.47 -3.06 -12.48
CA ALA A 79 12.74 -2.66 -13.08
C ALA A 79 12.60 -2.30 -14.58
N SER A 80 11.60 -2.84 -15.27
CA SER A 80 11.25 -2.47 -16.65
C SER A 80 10.82 -1.01 -16.76
N LEU A 81 9.95 -0.54 -15.87
CA LEU A 81 9.47 0.84 -15.87
C LEU A 81 10.59 1.83 -15.55
N LYS A 82 11.50 1.51 -14.62
CA LYS A 82 12.67 2.36 -14.32
C LYS A 82 13.60 2.56 -15.52
N LYS A 83 13.62 1.62 -16.48
CA LYS A 83 14.45 1.74 -17.70
C LYS A 83 13.84 2.67 -18.73
N ILE A 84 12.51 2.70 -18.80
CA ILE A 84 11.73 3.50 -19.74
C ILE A 84 11.69 4.98 -19.31
N LEU A 85 11.76 5.24 -18.00
CA LEU A 85 11.66 6.59 -17.45
C LEU A 85 12.96 7.40 -17.67
N PRO A 86 12.84 8.69 -18.02
CA PRO A 86 13.98 9.61 -18.13
C PRO A 86 14.86 9.68 -16.87
N LYS A 87 16.16 9.94 -17.05
CA LYS A 87 17.16 9.95 -15.96
C LYS A 87 16.93 11.05 -14.92
N ASP A 88 16.26 12.13 -15.29
CA ASP A 88 15.89 13.27 -14.43
C ASP A 88 14.59 13.03 -13.64
N THR A 89 14.00 11.83 -13.76
CA THR A 89 12.81 11.44 -12.99
C THR A 89 13.06 11.50 -11.49
N LYS A 90 12.18 12.19 -10.78
CA LYS A 90 12.17 12.25 -9.31
C LYS A 90 11.43 11.04 -8.75
N TYR A 91 12.07 10.29 -7.86
CA TYR A 91 11.48 9.14 -7.19
C TYR A 91 11.22 9.44 -5.71
N GLU A 92 9.98 9.23 -5.24
CA GLU A 92 9.61 9.30 -3.82
C GLU A 92 9.10 7.92 -3.36
N GLU A 93 9.86 7.26 -2.48
CA GLU A 93 9.53 5.95 -1.91
C GLU A 93 8.89 6.08 -0.53
N PHE A 94 7.71 5.48 -0.35
CA PHE A 94 6.94 5.47 0.89
C PHE A 94 6.97 4.07 1.52
N LYS A 95 7.97 3.83 2.36
CA LYS A 95 8.11 2.55 3.09
C LYS A 95 7.20 2.52 4.32
N LEU A 96 6.67 1.33 4.62
CA LEU A 96 5.99 1.11 5.90
C LEU A 96 7.00 1.23 7.06
N PRO A 97 6.61 1.90 8.17
CA PRO A 97 7.43 1.96 9.38
C PRO A 97 7.85 0.57 9.88
N VAL A 98 9.10 0.45 10.32
CA VAL A 98 9.67 -0.81 10.84
C VAL A 98 8.87 -1.36 12.03
N VAL A 99 8.29 -0.48 12.85
CA VAL A 99 7.45 -0.87 14.00
C VAL A 99 6.21 -1.66 13.57
N ILE A 100 5.61 -1.34 12.41
CA ILE A 100 4.47 -2.09 11.87
C ILE A 100 4.90 -3.51 11.52
N TRP A 101 6.05 -3.66 10.86
CA TRP A 101 6.57 -4.99 10.53
C TRP A 101 6.83 -5.82 11.79
N LYS A 102 7.45 -5.23 12.81
CA LYS A 102 7.67 -5.89 14.11
C LYS A 102 6.36 -6.30 14.78
N PHE A 103 5.34 -5.43 14.72
CA PHE A 103 4.00 -5.78 15.19
C PHE A 103 3.45 -6.98 14.41
N LEU A 104 3.44 -6.95 13.09
CA LEU A 104 2.88 -8.03 12.26
C LEU A 104 3.61 -9.38 12.43
N ASP A 105 4.87 -9.38 12.85
CA ASP A 105 5.62 -10.63 13.13
C ASP A 105 5.31 -11.26 14.48
N THR A 106 4.90 -10.43 15.45
CA THR A 106 4.78 -10.84 16.86
C THR A 106 3.36 -10.80 17.38
N PHE A 107 2.49 -10.02 16.73
CA PHE A 107 1.17 -9.62 17.20
C PHE A 107 1.15 -9.14 18.67
N SER A 108 2.24 -8.54 19.15
CA SER A 108 2.30 -8.04 20.54
C SER A 108 1.33 -6.87 20.75
N LEU A 109 0.51 -6.95 21.81
CA LEU A 109 -0.42 -5.87 22.19
C LEU A 109 0.30 -4.53 22.42
N ARG A 110 1.49 -4.56 23.02
CA ARG A 110 2.30 -3.36 23.22
C ARG A 110 2.64 -2.67 21.90
N LEU A 111 3.07 -3.45 20.89
CA LEU A 111 3.42 -2.91 19.58
C LEU A 111 2.19 -2.47 18.81
N PHE A 112 1.04 -3.13 18.99
CA PHE A 112 -0.24 -2.69 18.43
C PHE A 112 -0.55 -1.25 18.84
N HIS A 113 -0.55 -0.96 20.15
CA HIS A 113 -0.81 0.39 20.63
C HIS A 113 0.25 1.41 20.19
N GLU A 114 1.53 1.02 20.13
CA GLU A 114 2.60 1.90 19.62
C GLU A 114 2.36 2.29 18.15
N VAL A 115 1.87 1.35 17.33
CA VAL A 115 1.51 1.63 15.94
C VAL A 115 0.26 2.52 15.86
N CYS A 116 -0.78 2.22 16.65
CA CYS A 116 -2.04 2.97 16.66
C CYS A 116 -1.89 4.43 17.15
N GLN A 117 -0.79 4.78 17.82
CA GLN A 117 -0.47 6.18 18.12
C GLN A 117 -0.11 7.01 16.87
N LYS A 118 0.36 6.37 15.80
CA LYS A 118 0.87 7.03 14.60
C LYS A 118 0.04 6.74 13.35
N GLU A 119 -0.66 5.62 13.34
CA GLU A 119 -1.42 5.13 12.19
C GLU A 119 -2.87 4.88 12.59
N ALA A 120 -3.79 5.10 11.66
CA ALA A 120 -5.21 4.81 11.88
C ALA A 120 -5.43 3.31 12.16
N VAL A 121 -6.28 2.99 13.14
CA VAL A 121 -6.50 1.60 13.58
C VAL A 121 -7.08 0.71 12.47
N GLU A 122 -7.88 1.26 11.56
CA GLU A 122 -8.42 0.60 10.39
C GLU A 122 -7.31 0.17 9.42
N PHE A 123 -6.26 0.98 9.30
CA PHE A 123 -5.09 0.64 8.48
C PHE A 123 -4.31 -0.52 9.11
N VAL A 124 -4.08 -0.45 10.43
CA VAL A 124 -3.41 -1.53 11.18
C VAL A 124 -4.22 -2.83 11.09
N PHE A 125 -5.54 -2.75 11.23
CA PHE A 125 -6.48 -3.85 11.05
C PHE A 125 -6.35 -4.50 9.66
N ALA A 126 -6.36 -3.69 8.59
CA ALA A 126 -6.25 -4.20 7.23
C ALA A 126 -4.90 -4.92 6.99
N LEU A 127 -3.81 -4.42 7.57
CA LEU A 127 -2.49 -5.06 7.52
C LEU A 127 -2.46 -6.37 8.31
N MET A 128 -3.05 -6.39 9.50
CA MET A 128 -3.18 -7.57 10.35
C MET A 128 -4.02 -8.66 9.65
N ALA A 129 -5.19 -8.32 9.13
CA ALA A 129 -6.04 -9.26 8.40
C ALA A 129 -5.33 -9.86 7.18
N ARG A 130 -4.59 -9.03 6.43
CA ARG A 130 -3.74 -9.48 5.33
C ARG A 130 -2.67 -10.46 5.82
N GLN A 131 -1.98 -10.13 6.91
CA GLN A 131 -0.92 -10.97 7.49
C GLN A 131 -1.47 -12.32 7.94
N VAL A 132 -2.57 -12.36 8.69
CA VAL A 132 -3.18 -13.62 9.16
C VAL A 132 -3.66 -14.47 7.98
N ARG A 133 -4.25 -13.86 6.95
CA ARG A 133 -4.60 -14.57 5.71
C ARG A 133 -3.37 -15.16 5.01
N ASP A 134 -2.29 -14.40 4.90
CA ASP A 134 -1.05 -14.88 4.29
C ASP A 134 -0.44 -16.03 5.12
N LEU A 135 -0.50 -15.95 6.46
CA LEU A 135 -0.09 -17.03 7.37
C LEU A 135 -0.92 -18.30 7.17
N TYR A 136 -2.25 -18.15 7.05
CA TYR A 136 -3.14 -19.26 6.75
C TYR A 136 -2.80 -19.90 5.40
N TRP A 137 -2.61 -19.09 4.35
CA TRP A 137 -2.25 -19.60 3.03
C TRP A 137 -0.96 -20.42 3.06
N VAL A 138 0.11 -19.89 3.64
CA VAL A 138 1.38 -20.66 3.69
C VAL A 138 1.31 -21.86 4.62
N SER A 139 0.37 -21.90 5.57
CA SER A 139 0.12 -23.06 6.43
C SER A 139 -0.61 -24.16 5.67
N SER A 140 -1.61 -23.83 4.86
CA SER A 140 -2.42 -24.81 4.11
C SER A 140 -1.73 -25.29 2.84
N ASP A 141 -1.17 -24.37 2.04
CA ASP A 141 -0.43 -24.69 0.82
C ASP A 141 0.68 -23.67 0.56
N PRO A 142 1.88 -23.91 1.09
CA PRO A 142 3.01 -23.03 0.86
C PRO A 142 3.42 -22.95 -0.62
N LYS A 143 3.15 -23.95 -1.46
CA LYS A 143 3.67 -24.01 -2.84
C LYS A 143 3.01 -22.99 -3.76
N THR A 144 1.75 -22.64 -3.49
CA THR A 144 0.98 -21.70 -4.30
C THR A 144 1.12 -20.23 -3.88
N PHE A 145 1.82 -19.95 -2.78
CA PHE A 145 2.02 -18.57 -2.32
C PHE A 145 2.84 -17.72 -3.31
N ALA A 146 2.21 -16.69 -3.87
CA ALA A 146 2.75 -15.86 -4.96
C ALA A 146 3.71 -14.73 -4.51
N GLY A 147 4.47 -14.93 -3.42
CA GLY A 147 5.38 -13.92 -2.88
C GLY A 147 6.87 -14.30 -2.96
N PRO A 148 7.78 -13.35 -2.67
CA PRO A 148 9.22 -13.62 -2.65
C PRO A 148 9.58 -14.76 -1.68
N ALA A 149 10.61 -15.54 -2.02
CA ALA A 149 11.04 -16.70 -1.23
C ALA A 149 11.35 -16.36 0.24
N TRP A 150 11.98 -15.20 0.49
CA TRP A 150 12.29 -14.73 1.85
C TRP A 150 11.02 -14.46 2.67
N ARG A 151 9.97 -13.90 2.06
CA ARG A 151 8.69 -13.60 2.72
C ARG A 151 7.97 -14.91 3.03
N LYS A 152 7.94 -15.83 2.08
CA LYS A 152 7.38 -17.17 2.27
C LYS A 152 8.04 -17.90 3.44
N SER A 153 9.37 -17.94 3.50
CA SER A 153 10.11 -18.61 4.58
C SER A 153 9.78 -18.02 5.96
N ARG A 154 9.70 -16.68 6.06
CA ARG A 154 9.32 -15.99 7.29
C ARG A 154 7.88 -16.31 7.70
N LEU A 155 6.93 -16.24 6.77
CA LEU A 155 5.53 -16.55 7.01
C LEU A 155 5.34 -18.00 7.46
N VAL A 156 6.04 -18.96 6.85
CA VAL A 156 5.98 -20.38 7.26
C VAL A 156 6.45 -20.54 8.70
N SER A 157 7.58 -19.89 9.06
CA SER A 157 8.13 -19.93 10.41
C SER A 157 7.19 -19.30 11.44
N GLN A 158 6.49 -18.23 11.06
CA GLN A 158 5.50 -17.57 11.91
C GLN A 158 4.21 -18.40 12.04
N ALA A 159 3.71 -18.96 10.94
CA ALA A 159 2.47 -19.74 10.91
C ALA A 159 2.56 -21.00 11.76
N ALA A 160 3.75 -21.61 11.85
CA ALA A 160 4.02 -22.77 12.69
C ALA A 160 3.70 -22.55 14.19
N LYS A 161 3.73 -21.30 14.68
CA LYS A 161 3.39 -20.97 16.08
C LYS A 161 1.89 -21.08 16.38
N TYR A 162 1.04 -20.92 15.37
CA TYR A 162 -0.41 -20.83 15.54
C TYR A 162 -1.13 -22.09 15.03
N GLY A 163 -0.64 -22.68 13.95
CA GLY A 163 -1.31 -23.80 13.27
C GLY A 163 -2.54 -23.36 12.46
N GLU A 164 -2.91 -24.19 11.49
CA GLU A 164 -3.92 -23.86 10.48
C GLU A 164 -5.31 -23.57 11.08
N LEU A 165 -5.79 -24.42 12.00
CA LEU A 165 -7.12 -24.28 12.61
C LEU A 165 -7.24 -22.97 13.41
N LYS A 166 -6.19 -22.60 14.15
CA LYS A 166 -6.17 -21.35 14.91
C LYS A 166 -6.21 -20.15 13.99
N LEU A 167 -5.39 -20.15 12.94
CA LEU A 167 -5.37 -19.08 11.93
C LEU A 167 -6.73 -18.92 11.25
N LYS A 168 -7.40 -20.02 10.90
CA LYS A 168 -8.76 -20.00 10.34
C LYS A 168 -9.77 -19.37 11.30
N ASN A 169 -9.71 -19.71 12.59
CA ASN A 169 -10.57 -19.11 13.62
C ASN A 169 -10.29 -17.62 13.80
N VAL A 170 -9.02 -17.20 13.79
CA VAL A 170 -8.64 -15.79 13.86
C VAL A 170 -9.19 -15.01 12.65
N ILE A 171 -9.12 -15.57 11.44
CA ILE A 171 -9.71 -14.94 10.24
C ILE A 171 -11.22 -14.75 10.40
N GLN A 172 -11.94 -15.75 10.91
CA GLN A 172 -13.37 -15.64 11.17
C GLN A 172 -13.68 -14.54 12.20
N LYS A 173 -12.91 -14.46 13.29
CA LYS A 173 -13.06 -13.40 14.29
C LYS A 173 -12.74 -12.02 13.73
N LEU A 174 -11.70 -11.88 12.91
CA LEU A 174 -11.37 -10.63 12.22
C LEU A 174 -12.51 -10.17 11.31
N ALA A 175 -13.15 -11.10 10.59
CA ALA A 175 -14.31 -10.78 9.76
C ALA A 175 -15.52 -10.30 10.59
N GLN A 176 -15.77 -10.94 11.74
CA GLN A 176 -16.83 -10.51 12.67
C GLN A 176 -16.55 -9.12 13.24
N ILE A 177 -15.30 -8.85 13.64
CA ILE A 177 -14.86 -7.55 14.14
C ILE A 177 -15.03 -6.45 13.07
N ASP A 178 -14.68 -6.73 11.81
CA ASP A 178 -14.85 -5.77 10.70
C ASP A 178 -16.32 -5.35 10.54
N VAL A 179 -17.23 -6.33 10.57
CA VAL A 179 -18.67 -6.07 10.47
C VAL A 179 -19.16 -5.26 11.67
N ALA A 180 -18.87 -5.70 12.88
CA ALA A 180 -19.32 -5.04 14.10
C ALA A 180 -18.80 -3.61 14.24
N ALA A 181 -17.54 -3.36 13.84
CA ALA A 181 -16.98 -2.01 13.83
C ALA A 181 -17.66 -1.11 12.79
N LYS A 182 -17.94 -1.63 11.58
CA LYS A 182 -18.60 -0.88 10.51
C LYS A 182 -20.08 -0.61 10.77
N THR A 183 -20.75 -1.47 11.53
CA THR A 183 -22.15 -1.26 11.95
C THR A 183 -22.28 -0.45 13.24
N GLY A 184 -21.16 -0.08 13.86
CA GLY A 184 -21.14 0.68 15.12
C GLY A 184 -21.53 -0.13 16.34
N GLU A 185 -21.55 -1.46 16.24
CA GLU A 185 -21.86 -2.39 17.33
C GLU A 185 -20.68 -2.60 18.29
N ALA A 186 -19.45 -2.35 17.83
CA ALA A 186 -18.24 -2.49 18.64
C ALA A 186 -17.16 -1.47 18.28
N ASP A 187 -16.32 -1.12 19.26
CA ASP A 187 -15.09 -0.35 19.01
C ASP A 187 -14.01 -1.26 18.42
N LEU A 188 -13.41 -0.84 17.30
CA LEU A 188 -12.41 -1.63 16.57
C LEU A 188 -11.16 -1.86 17.41
N THR A 189 -10.66 -0.82 18.11
CA THR A 189 -9.43 -0.92 18.90
C THR A 189 -9.57 -1.95 20.02
N THR A 190 -10.63 -1.81 20.82
CA THR A 190 -10.93 -2.71 21.94
C THR A 190 -11.15 -4.15 21.47
N SER A 191 -11.81 -4.33 20.33
CA SER A 191 -12.05 -5.65 19.75
C SER A 191 -10.74 -6.32 19.31
N LEU A 192 -9.80 -5.55 18.77
CA LEU A 192 -8.48 -6.06 18.37
C LEU A 192 -7.60 -6.36 19.58
N ASP A 193 -7.62 -5.53 20.63
CA ASP A 193 -6.92 -5.83 21.88
C ASP A 193 -7.35 -7.20 22.42
N LEU A 194 -8.66 -7.43 22.48
CA LEU A 194 -9.22 -8.69 22.97
C LEU A 194 -8.83 -9.87 22.09
N LEU A 195 -8.84 -9.70 20.77
CA LEU A 195 -8.43 -10.74 19.83
C LEU A 195 -6.94 -11.08 19.99
N ILE A 196 -6.09 -10.06 20.08
CA ILE A 196 -4.64 -10.21 20.21
C ILE A 196 -4.31 -11.00 21.49
N VAL A 197 -4.84 -10.57 22.64
CA VAL A 197 -4.57 -11.19 23.94
C VAL A 197 -5.09 -12.63 24.03
N LYS A 198 -6.24 -12.93 23.40
CA LYS A 198 -6.84 -14.26 23.50
C LYS A 198 -6.28 -15.27 22.50
N GLU A 199 -5.85 -14.82 21.33
CA GLU A 199 -5.57 -15.71 20.20
C GLU A 199 -4.14 -15.61 19.65
N LEU A 200 -3.43 -14.51 19.85
CA LEU A 200 -2.19 -14.23 19.11
C LEU A 200 -0.96 -14.00 20.00
N GLU A 201 -1.17 -13.57 21.25
CA GLU A 201 -0.16 -13.48 22.32
C GLU A 201 -0.21 -14.71 23.23
#